data_AF-A0A357T7M5-F1
#
_entry.id   AF-A0A357T7M5-F1
#
_cell.length_a   1.000
_cell.length_b   1.000
_cell.length_c   1.000
_cell.angle_alpha   90.00
_cell.angle_beta   90.00
_cell.angle_gamma   90.00
#
_symmetry.space_group_name_H-M   'P 1'
#
loop_
_entity.id
_entity.type
_entity.pdbx_description
1 polymer ?
#
loop_
_entity_poly.entity_id
_entity_poly.type
_entity_poly.pdbx_seq_one_letter_code
_entity_poly.pdbx_strand_id
1 'polypeptide(L)' 'EDAVVSISTKVALETLPEHHRQVIVLRYFAELTIKETASILDTPEGTIASWTKQALKLLKLELSDEKGARIL' A
#
# COMPACT_ATOMS: atom_id res chain seq x y z
N GLU A 1 -11.17 -19.51 1.06
CA GLU A 1 -10.13 -18.83 0.26
C GLU A 1 -9.97 -17.36 0.60
N ASP A 2 -11.05 -16.58 0.75
CA ASP A 2 -10.98 -15.14 1.08
C ASP A 2 -10.15 -14.77 2.31
N ALA A 3 -10.28 -15.52 3.42
CA ALA A 3 -9.59 -15.20 4.66
C ALA A 3 -8.05 -15.20 4.54
N VAL A 4 -7.50 -16.03 3.65
CA VAL A 4 -6.04 -16.13 3.44
C VAL A 4 -5.53 -14.91 2.67
N VAL A 5 -6.31 -14.43 1.69
CA VAL A 5 -6.01 -13.22 0.91
C VAL A 5 -6.08 -11.96 1.80
N SER A 6 -7.08 -11.89 2.69
CA SER A 6 -7.21 -10.77 3.62
C SER A 6 -6.06 -10.71 4.64
N ILE A 7 -5.60 -11.87 5.15
CA ILE A 7 -4.46 -11.93 6.08
C ILE A 7 -3.16 -11.50 5.39
N SER A 8 -2.87 -12.02 4.18
CA SER A 8 -1.68 -11.62 3.42
C SER A 8 -1.66 -10.12 3.08
N THR A 9 -2.83 -9.53 2.82
CA THR A 9 -2.93 -8.09 2.53
C THR A 9 -2.52 -7.25 3.74
N LYS A 10 -3.00 -7.61 4.94
CA LYS A 10 -2.67 -6.87 6.16
C LYS A 10 -1.16 -6.94 6.46
N VAL A 11 -0.57 -8.13 6.36
CA VAL A 11 0.87 -8.34 6.60
C VAL A 11 1.70 -7.53 5.59
N ALA A 12 1.36 -7.56 4.31
CA ALA A 12 2.07 -6.79 3.29
C ALA A 12 1.97 -5.25 3.51
N LEU A 13 0.86 -4.75 4.06
CA LEU A 13 0.76 -3.32 4.43
C LEU A 13 1.61 -2.97 5.66
N GLU A 14 1.81 -3.90 6.58
CA GLU A 14 2.65 -3.71 7.77
C GLU A 14 4.14 -3.60 7.41
N THR A 15 4.60 -4.19 6.30
CA THR A 15 5.98 -4.06 5.82
C THR A 15 6.29 -2.71 5.17
N LEU A 16 5.27 -1.93 4.80
CA LEU A 16 5.46 -0.61 4.23
C LEU A 16 5.88 0.42 5.30
N PRO A 17 6.76 1.39 4.94
CA PRO A 17 6.92 2.61 5.72
C PRO A 17 5.57 3.31 5.96
N GLU A 18 5.43 3.97 7.11
CA GLU A 18 4.17 4.58 7.56
C GLU A 18 3.49 5.43 6.48
N HIS A 19 4.22 6.35 5.86
CA HIS A 19 3.67 7.24 4.84
C HIS A 19 3.17 6.50 3.59
N HIS A 20 3.87 5.42 3.18
CA HIS A 20 3.42 4.57 2.08
C HIS A 20 2.16 3.80 2.45
N ARG A 21 2.09 3.24 3.67
CA ARG A 21 0.91 2.56 4.17
C ARG A 21 -0.30 3.49 4.24
N GLN A 22 -0.15 4.68 4.81
CA GLN A 22 -1.21 5.68 4.93
C GLN A 22 -1.80 6.04 3.57
N VAL A 23 -0.94 6.31 2.58
CA VAL A 23 -1.39 6.61 1.21
C VAL A 23 -2.15 5.44 0.61
N ILE A 24 -1.71 4.19 0.80
CA ILE A 24 -2.43 3.03 0.27
C ILE A 24 -3.80 2.86 0.94
N VAL A 25 -3.87 2.97 2.27
CA VAL A 25 -5.13 2.86 3.02
C VAL A 25 -6.13 3.93 2.55
N LEU A 26 -5.71 5.19 2.50
CA LEU A 26 -6.59 6.29 2.09
C LEU A 26 -7.03 6.17 0.62
N ARG A 27 -6.10 5.85 -0.29
CA ARG A 27 -6.38 5.79 -1.73
C ARG A 27 -7.20 4.60 -2.16
N TYR A 28 -6.96 3.42 -1.57
CA TYR A 28 -7.50 2.15 -2.08
C TYR A 28 -8.54 1.52 -1.17
N PHE A 29 -8.49 1.77 0.14
CA PHE A 29 -9.46 1.22 1.10
C PHE A 29 -10.54 2.24 1.46
N ALA A 30 -10.19 3.53 1.52
CA ALA A 30 -11.14 4.61 1.73
C ALA A 30 -11.56 5.33 0.43
N GLU A 31 -11.11 4.84 -0.73
CA GLU A 31 -11.44 5.34 -2.07
C GLU A 31 -11.19 6.84 -2.28
N LEU A 32 -10.25 7.43 -1.54
CA LEU A 32 -9.95 8.85 -1.64
C LEU A 32 -9.07 9.18 -2.86
N THR A 33 -9.28 10.36 -3.42
CA THR A 33 -8.46 10.91 -4.49
C THR A 33 -7.08 11.35 -3.97
N ILE A 34 -6.15 11.62 -4.89
CA ILE A 34 -4.83 12.21 -4.56
C ILE A 34 -5.00 13.53 -3.80
N LYS A 35 -5.93 14.38 -4.26
CA LYS A 35 -6.19 15.69 -3.68
C LYS A 35 -6.73 15.60 -2.25
N GLU A 36 -7.69 14.70 -2.01
CA GLU A 36 -8.24 14.48 -0.67
C GLU A 36 -7.18 13.90 0.27
N THR A 37 -6.40 12.92 -0.22
CA THR A 37 -5.30 12.33 0.55
C THR A 37 -4.23 13.37 0.90
N ALA A 38 -3.86 14.23 -0.06
CA ALA A 38 -2.92 15.33 0.13
C ALA A 38 -3.41 16.33 1.19
N SER A 39 -4.71 16.62 1.18
CA SER A 39 -5.34 17.51 2.16
C SER A 39 -5.36 16.90 3.56
N ILE A 40 -5.64 15.60 3.69
CA ILE A 40 -5.68 14.89 4.98
C ILE A 40 -4.29 14.75 5.60
N LEU A 41 -3.29 14.44 4.78
CA LEU A 41 -1.91 14.22 5.23
C LEU A 41 -1.06 15.49 5.26
N ASP A 42 -1.66 16.66 4.96
CA ASP A 42 -0.97 17.95 4.83
C ASP A 42 0.33 17.85 3.99
N THR A 43 0.22 17.22 2.83
CA THR A 43 1.36 16.81 2.00
C THR A 43 1.08 17.13 0.54
N PRO A 44 2.05 17.64 -0.26
CA PRO A 44 1.82 17.98 -1.66
C PRO A 44 1.31 16.81 -2.52
N GLU A 45 0.38 17.07 -3.44
CA GLU A 45 -0.19 16.05 -4.34
C GLU A 45 0.88 15.27 -5.13
N GLY A 46 1.96 15.95 -5.56
CA GLY A 46 3.09 15.31 -6.23
C GLY A 46 3.83 14.30 -5.33
N THR A 47 3.95 14.59 -4.04
CA THR A 47 4.52 13.68 -3.05
C THR A 47 3.60 12.49 -2.82
N ILE A 48 2.29 12.72 -2.69
CA ILE A 48 1.28 11.64 -2.58
C ILE A 48 1.33 10.71 -3.80
N ALA A 49 1.44 11.28 -5.00
CA ALA A 49 1.55 10.48 -6.23
C ALA A 49 2.83 9.64 -6.25
N SER A 50 3.97 10.22 -5.88
CA SER A 50 5.25 9.51 -5.78
C SER A 50 5.20 8.39 -4.74
N TRP A 51 4.70 8.68 -3.53
CA TRP A 51 4.51 7.70 -2.48
C TRP A 51 3.56 6.58 -2.89
N THR A 52 2.45 6.90 -3.56
CA THR A 52 1.53 5.87 -4.09
C THR A 52 2.28 4.90 -5.01
N LYS A 53 3.04 5.44 -5.98
CA LYS A 53 3.79 4.62 -6.94
C LYS A 53 4.85 3.76 -6.26
N GLN A 54 5.57 4.32 -5.28
CA GLN A 54 6.60 3.60 -4.52
C GLN A 54 5.98 2.50 -3.66
N ALA A 55 4.89 2.80 -2.95
CA ALA A 55 4.17 1.84 -2.11
C ALA A 55 3.67 0.63 -2.92
N LEU A 56 3.04 0.86 -4.08
CA LEU A 56 2.59 -0.23 -4.95
C LEU A 56 3.76 -1.08 -5.48
N LYS A 57 4.91 -0.47 -5.75
CA LYS A 57 6.12 -1.21 -6.17
C LYS A 57 6.63 -2.11 -5.05
N LEU A 58 6.67 -1.62 -3.81
CA LEU A 58 7.08 -2.38 -2.63
C LEU A 58 6.12 -3.54 -2.36
N LEU A 59 4.81 -3.29 -2.37
CA LEU A 59 3.80 -4.33 -2.20
C LEU A 59 3.89 -5.40 -3.29
N LYS A 60 4.13 -5.00 -4.54
CA LYS A 60 4.32 -5.97 -5.63
C LYS A 60 5.55 -6.85 -5.40
N LEU A 61 6.65 -6.29 -4.90
CA LEU A 61 7.84 -7.05 -4.58
C LEU A 61 7.55 -8.06 -3.47
N GLU A 62 6.96 -7.60 -2.36
CA GLU A 62 6.59 -8.43 -1.21
C GLU A 62 5.70 -9.61 -1.61
N LEU A 63 4.61 -9.33 -2.34
CA LEU A 63 3.66 -10.36 -2.78
C LEU A 63 4.23 -11.28 -3.86
N SER A 64 5.26 -10.84 -4.59
CA SER A 64 5.97 -11.71 -5.55
C SER A 64 6.97 -12.61 -4.86
N ASP A 65 7.60 -12.14 -3.77
CA ASP A 65 8.55 -12.90 -2.96
C ASP A 65 7.82 -13.93 -2.08
N GLU A 66 6.66 -13.58 -1.50
CA GLU A 66 5.77 -14.55 -0.81
C GLU A 66 5.33 -15.71 -1.73
N LYS A 67 5.18 -15.46 -3.04
CA LYS A 67 4.88 -16.53 -4.02
C LYS A 67 6.08 -17.42 -4.29
N GLY A 68 7.31 -16.94 -4.11
CA GLY A 68 8.54 -17.74 -4.16
C GLY A 68 8.81 -18.51 -2.87
N ALA A 69 8.56 -17.89 -1.72
CA ALA A 69 8.84 -18.46 -0.40
C ALA A 69 7.87 -19.60 0.02
N ARG A 70 6.65 -19.66 -0.54
CA ARG A 70 5.72 -20.79 -0.32
C ARG A 70 6.03 -22.04 -1.16
N ILE A 71 7.03 -22.02 -2.05
CA ILE A 71 7.40 -23.16 -2.92
C ILE A 71 8.64 -23.92 -2.41
N LEU A 72 9.28 -23.47 -1.32
CA LEU A 72 10.36 -24.19 -0.63
C LEU A 72 9.88 -24.71 0.73
#